data_AF-A0A0Q8Q9W7-F1
#
_entry.id   AF-A0A0Q8Q9W7-F1
#
_cell.length_a   1.000
_cell.length_b   1.000
_cell.length_c   1.000
_cell.angle_alpha   90.00
_cell.angle_beta   90.00
_cell.angle_gamma   90.00
#
_symmetry.space_group_name_H-M   'P 1'
#
loop_
_entity.id
_entity.type
_entity.pdbx_description
1 polymer ?
#
loop_
_entity_poly.entity_id
_entity_poly.type
_entity_poly.pdbx_seq_one_letter_code
_entity_poly.pdbx_strand_id
1 'polypeptide(L)' 'MSRRCQVTGVGPRFGNHVSHSHRRTRRRFDANIQRKRYWVPSEGRHVTLRVSARGIKTIDQRGIEAVVAELRTRREI' A
#
# COMPACT_ATOMS: atom_id res chain seq x y z
N MET A 1 9.63 -2.62 -9.57
CA MET A 1 8.46 -1.95 -8.95
C MET A 1 8.63 -1.88 -7.43
N SER A 2 8.70 -0.67 -6.87
CA SER A 2 8.76 -0.49 -5.41
C SER A 2 7.48 -1.07 -4.78
N ARG A 3 7.62 -2.08 -3.91
CA ARG A 3 6.51 -2.63 -3.10
C ARG A 3 6.16 -1.63 -1.98
N ARG A 4 5.66 -0.45 -2.36
CA ARG A 4 5.07 0.54 -1.44
C ARG A 4 3.57 0.70 -1.68
N CYS A 5 2.83 0.88 -0.60
CA CYS A 5 1.43 1.27 -0.62
C CYS A 5 1.34 2.78 -0.95
N GLN A 6 0.55 3.18 -1.94
CA GLN A 6 0.36 4.61 -2.27
C GLN A 6 -0.34 5.34 -1.11
N VAL A 7 -1.43 4.76 -0.58
CA VAL A 7 -2.22 5.39 0.50
C VAL A 7 -1.39 5.59 1.78
N THR A 8 -0.80 4.52 2.30
CA THR A 8 -0.16 4.53 3.63
C THR A 8 1.36 4.70 3.60
N GLY A 9 2.00 4.71 2.42
CA GLY A 9 3.45 4.79 2.26
C GLY A 9 4.24 3.56 2.72
N VAL A 10 3.58 2.56 3.32
CA VAL A 10 4.23 1.37 3.90
C VAL A 10 5.02 0.62 2.83
N GLY A 11 6.31 0.44 3.10
CA GLY A 11 7.25 -0.27 2.23
C GLY A 11 7.80 -1.56 2.85
N PRO A 12 8.74 -2.22 2.15
CA PRO A 12 9.42 -3.39 2.67
C PRO A 12 10.28 -3.03 3.88
N ARG A 13 10.35 -3.95 4.85
CA ARG A 13 11.27 -3.89 5.98
C ARG A 13 12.34 -4.96 5.84
N PHE A 14 13.51 -4.73 6.43
CA PHE A 14 14.61 -5.70 6.43
C PHE A 14 14.82 -6.26 7.84
N GLY A 15 15.26 -7.50 7.91
CA GLY A 15 15.63 -8.15 9.16
C GLY A 15 16.32 -9.48 8.89
N ASN A 16 16.20 -10.43 9.82
CA ASN A 16 16.81 -11.76 9.69
C ASN A 16 15.76 -12.87 9.84
N HIS A 17 15.97 -13.99 9.16
CA HIS A 17 15.47 -15.28 9.64
C HIS A 17 16.44 -15.77 10.73
N VAL A 18 15.88 -16.18 11.86
CA VAL A 18 16.63 -16.75 12.99
C VAL A 18 16.22 -18.21 13.10
N SER A 19 17.17 -19.13 12.93
CA SER A 19 16.91 -20.56 13.14
C SER A 19 16.81 -20.88 14.64
N HIS A 20 16.38 -22.09 14.97
CA HIS A 20 16.40 -22.61 16.34
C HIS A 20 17.79 -22.51 16.99
N SER A 21 18.84 -22.78 16.21
CA SER A 21 20.26 -22.62 16.61
C SER A 21 20.79 -21.18 16.54
N HIS A 22 19.92 -20.17 16.40
CA HIS A 22 20.25 -18.76 16.27
C HIS A 22 21.12 -18.36 15.06
N ARG A 23 21.16 -19.19 14.01
CA ARG A 23 21.77 -18.80 12.73
C ARG A 23 20.92 -17.70 12.10
N ARG A 24 21.55 -16.54 11.84
CA ARG A 24 20.88 -15.36 11.27
C ARG A 24 21.17 -15.27 9.78
N THR A 25 20.13 -15.28 8.96
CA THR A 25 20.23 -15.01 7.52
C THR A 25 19.40 -13.79 7.15
N ARG A 26 19.92 -12.92 6.28
CA ARG A 26 19.22 -11.68 5.88
C ARG A 26 17.90 -12.03 5.19
N ARG A 27 16.84 -11.28 5.54
CA ARG A 27 15.52 -11.42 4.93
C ARG A 27 14.85 -10.08 4.70
N ARG A 28 13.93 -10.08 3.74
CA ARG A 28 13.07 -8.94 3.43
C ARG A 28 11.62 -9.28 3.74
N PHE A 29 10.97 -8.40 4.49
CA PHE A 29 9.54 -8.46 4.82
C PHE A 29 8.81 -7.52 3.87
N ASP A 30 8.14 -8.08 2.88
CA ASP A 30 7.34 -7.28 1.96
C ASP A 30 5.95 -6.98 2.53
N ALA A 31 5.45 -5.78 2.25
CA ALA A 31 4.06 -5.43 2.51
C ALA A 31 3.14 -6.21 1.56
N ASN A 32 2.00 -6.70 2.06
CA ASN A 32 0.94 -7.34 1.27
C ASN A 32 0.25 -6.28 0.40
N ILE A 33 0.85 -5.97 -0.75
CA ILE A 33 0.38 -4.96 -1.70
C ILE A 33 -0.37 -5.65 -2.83
N GLN A 34 -1.56 -5.12 -3.11
CA GLN A 34 -2.49 -5.59 -4.10
C GLN A 34 -2.78 -4.46 -5.09
N ARG A 35 -2.99 -4.82 -6.36
CA ARG A 35 -3.46 -3.88 -7.38
C ARG A 35 -4.97 -3.96 -7.40
N LYS A 36 -5.65 -2.90 -6.96
CA LYS A 36 -7.12 -2.84 -6.85
C LYS A 36 -7.66 -1.64 -7.61
N ARG A 37 -8.81 -1.83 -8.26
CA ARG A 37 -9.52 -0.81 -9.01
C ARG A 37 -10.66 -0.25 -8.15
N TYR A 38 -10.73 1.07 -8.04
CA TYR A 38 -11.78 1.79 -7.34
C TYR A 38 -12.56 2.65 -8.32
N TRP A 39 -13.88 2.74 -8.16
CA TRP A 39 -14.70 3.72 -8.86
C TRP A 39 -14.65 5.05 -8.09
N VAL A 40 -14.40 6.15 -8.80
CA VAL A 40 -14.39 7.50 -8.21
C VAL A 40 -15.57 8.26 -8.80
N PRO A 41 -16.67 8.46 -8.05
CA PRO A 41 -17.88 9.11 -8.57
C PRO A 41 -17.63 10.51 -9.09
N SER A 42 -16.87 11.33 -8.36
CA SER A 42 -16.52 12.70 -8.75
C SER A 42 -15.77 12.82 -10.09
N GLU A 43 -15.12 11.75 -10.54
CA GLU A 43 -14.37 11.72 -11.80
C GLU A 43 -15.05 10.88 -12.89
N GLY A 44 -16.14 10.18 -12.55
CA GLY A 44 -16.83 9.27 -13.48
C GLY A 44 -15.91 8.18 -14.06
N ARG A 45 -14.83 7.79 -13.36
CA ARG A 45 -13.86 6.80 -13.86
C ARG A 45 -13.32 5.89 -12.77
N HIS A 46 -12.68 4.82 -13.23
CA HIS A 46 -11.94 3.92 -12.36
C HIS A 46 -10.48 4.37 -12.19
N VAL A 47 -10.01 4.37 -10.94
CA VAL A 47 -8.59 4.58 -10.59
C VAL A 47 -8.00 3.26 -10.10
N THR A 48 -6.85 2.89 -10.65
CA THR A 48 -6.12 1.68 -10.22
C THR A 48 -5.04 2.09 -9.22
N LEU A 49 -5.13 1.55 -8.00
CA LEU A 49 -4.19 1.84 -6.92
C LEU A 49 -3.45 0.56 -6.50
N ARG A 50 -2.19 0.76 -6.07
CA ARG A 50 -1.36 -0.23 -5.40
C ARG A 50 -1.48 -0.01 -3.90
N VAL A 51 -2.35 -0.81 -3.28
CA VAL A 51 -2.76 -0.65 -1.89
C VAL A 51 -2.41 -1.88 -1.07
N SER A 52 -1.98 -1.64 0.16
CA SER A 52 -1.90 -2.72 1.15
C SER A 52 -3.27 -2.99 1.76
N ALA A 53 -3.45 -4.13 2.44
CA ALA A 53 -4.67 -4.42 3.18
C ALA A 53 -5.05 -3.30 4.19
N ARG A 54 -4.06 -2.69 4.85
CA ARG A 54 -4.28 -1.50 5.70
C ARG A 54 -4.75 -0.28 4.90
N GLY A 55 -4.19 -0.08 3.72
CA GLY A 55 -4.61 0.98 2.80
C GLY A 55 -6.05 0.81 2.31
N ILE A 56 -6.50 -0.43 2.07
CA ILE A 56 -7.89 -0.74 1.76
C ILE A 56 -8.79 -0.30 2.92
N LYS A 57 -8.47 -0.71 4.15
CA LYS A 57 -9.21 -0.29 5.35
C LYS A 57 -9.29 1.24 5.50
N THR A 58 -8.20 1.95 5.21
CA THR A 58 -8.19 3.43 5.26
C THR A 58 -9.11 4.05 4.19
N ILE A 59 -9.15 3.50 2.98
CA ILE A 59 -10.07 3.93 1.93
C ILE A 59 -11.52 3.69 2.37
N ASP A 60 -11.81 2.52 2.94
CA ASP A 60 -13.17 2.18 3.37
C ASP A 60 -13.64 3.08 4.53
N GLN A 61 -12.74 3.51 5.42
CA GLN A 61 -13.05 4.40 6.54
C GLN A 61 -13.18 5.87 6.15
N ARG A 62 -12.29 6.39 5.30
CA ARG A 62 -12.24 7.82 4.92
C ARG A 62 -13.04 8.15 3.66
N GLY A 63 -13.41 7.14 2.88
CA GLY A 63 -13.97 7.29 1.53
C GLY A 63 -12.89 7.44 0.46
N ILE A 64 -13.20 6.97 -0.75
CA ILE A 64 -12.26 6.99 -1.89
C ILE A 64 -11.92 8.41 -2.35
N GLU A 65 -12.89 9.33 -2.32
CA GLU A 65 -12.71 10.69 -2.83
C GLU A 65 -11.67 11.48 -2.03
N ALA A 66 -11.77 11.44 -0.69
CA ALA A 66 -10.82 12.09 0.20
C ALA A 66 -9.40 11.55 0.01
N VAL A 67 -9.26 10.23 -0.16
CA VAL A 67 -7.96 9.58 -0.35
C VAL A 67 -7.37 9.92 -1.73
N VAL A 68 -8.18 9.92 -2.79
CA VAL A 68 -7.70 10.28 -4.15
C VAL A 68 -7.27 11.74 -4.20
N ALA A 69 -8.01 12.66 -3.56
CA ALA A 69 -7.62 14.06 -3.46
C ALA A 69 -6.26 14.23 -2.76
N GLU A 70 -6.05 13.55 -1.63
CA GLU A 70 -4.77 13.57 -0.90
C GLU A 70 -3.61 13.03 -1.75
N LEU A 71 -3.84 11.92 -2.45
CA LEU A 71 -2.82 11.29 -3.28
C LEU A 71 -2.42 12.15 -4.50
N ARG A 72 -3.35 12.91 -5.08
CA ARG A 72 -3.04 13.89 -6.14
C ARG A 72 -2.19 15.04 -5.63
N THR A 73 -2.47 15.56 -4.44
CA THR A 73 -1.63 16.59 -3.80
C THR A 73 -0.20 16.09 -3.61
N ARG A 74 -0.04 14.81 -3.26
CA ARG A 74 1.27 14.13 -3.14
C ARG A 74 1.90 13.75 -4.48
N ARG A 75 1.23 13.97 -5.62
CA ARG A 75 1.64 13.55 -6.98
C ARG A 75 1.91 12.05 -7.11
N GLU A 76 1.16 11.23 -6.38
CA GLU A 76 1.30 9.77 -6.41
C GLU A 76 0.36 9.06 -7.39
N ILE A 77 -0.57 9.83 -7.99
CA ILE A 77 -1.50 9.49 -9.08
C ILE A 77 -1.87 10.75 -9.86
#